data_AF-A0AAW8S3I0-F1
#
_entry.id   AF-A0AAW8S3I0-F1
#
_cell.length_a   1.000
_cell.length_b   1.000
_cell.length_c   1.000
_cell.angle_alpha   90.00
_cell.angle_beta   90.00
_cell.angle_gamma   90.00
#
_symmetry.space_group_name_H-M   'P 1'
#
loop_
_entity.id
_entity.type
_entity.pdbx_description
1 polymer ?
#
loop_
_entity_poly.entity_id
_entity_poly.type
_entity_poly.pdbx_seq_one_letter_code
_entity_poly.pdbx_strand_id
1 'polypeptide(L)'
;TTIKEVLVMKEIPIIEDLEEYKMLGHHPVNKQMEYRFENGFGASVILGPHSYGLEMMLLTPDTAMDDQFVKEQLLVLESDLYYDVVGHMSASRMEFLLKGIQGLKSYREVEDGECSNTK
;
A
#
# COMPACT_ATOMS: atom_id res chain seq x y z
N THR A 1 -27.16 12.66 -20.99
CA THR A 1 -26.02 12.04 -20.30
C THR A 1 -26.54 10.88 -19.48
N THR A 2 -26.28 9.65 -19.92
CA THR A 2 -26.89 8.44 -19.35
C THR A 2 -26.30 8.16 -17.98
N ILE A 3 -27.15 8.05 -16.97
CA ILE A 3 -26.86 7.79 -15.54
C ILE A 3 -26.42 6.32 -15.34
N LYS A 4 -25.46 5.85 -16.13
CA LYS A 4 -24.98 4.46 -16.10
C LYS A 4 -23.47 4.45 -16.23
N GLU A 5 -22.78 4.90 -15.18
CA GLU A 5 -21.40 4.50 -14.87
C GLU A 5 -20.88 5.16 -13.58
N VAL A 6 -21.72 5.26 -12.54
CA VAL A 6 -21.21 5.32 -11.17
C VAL A 6 -21.47 3.96 -10.56
N LEU A 7 -20.68 2.97 -10.99
CA LEU A 7 -20.57 1.71 -10.26
C LEU A 7 -19.90 2.06 -8.93
N VAL A 8 -20.73 2.36 -7.92
CA VAL A 8 -20.28 2.48 -6.54
C VAL A 8 -19.68 1.12 -6.19
N MET A 9 -18.35 1.05 -6.09
CA MET A 9 -17.67 -0.14 -5.61
C MET A 9 -18.23 -0.48 -4.22
N LYS A 10 -18.80 -1.68 -4.10
CA LYS A 10 -19.38 -2.17 -2.84
C LYS A 10 -18.37 -2.96 -2.01
N GLU A 11 -17.29 -3.40 -2.63
CA GLU A 11 -16.28 -4.28 -2.07
C GLU A 11 -14.88 -3.87 -2.53
N ILE A 12 -13.90 -4.09 -1.65
CA ILE A 12 -12.49 -3.92 -1.98
C ILE A 12 -12.12 -4.99 -3.02
N PRO A 13 -11.51 -4.63 -4.16
CA PRO A 13 -11.09 -5.58 -5.17
C PRO A 13 -10.15 -6.64 -4.59
N ILE A 14 -10.32 -7.88 -5.05
CA ILE A 14 -9.43 -8.98 -4.72
C ILE A 14 -8.29 -8.97 -5.74
N ILE A 15 -7.06 -9.04 -5.24
CA ILE A 15 -5.86 -9.20 -6.06
C ILE A 15 -5.37 -10.64 -5.81
N GLU A 16 -5.66 -11.55 -6.73
CA GLU A 16 -5.55 -13.01 -6.53
C GLU A 16 -4.14 -13.45 -6.10
N ASP A 17 -3.10 -12.83 -6.66
CA ASP A 17 -1.69 -13.15 -6.36
C ASP A 17 -1.17 -12.52 -5.07
N LEU A 18 -1.98 -11.73 -4.37
CA LEU A 18 -1.63 -11.10 -3.09
C LEU A 18 -2.52 -11.53 -1.92
N GLU A 19 -3.40 -12.51 -2.11
CA GLU A 19 -4.36 -12.94 -1.08
C GLU A 19 -3.70 -13.47 0.19
N GLU A 20 -2.52 -14.08 0.10
CA GLU A 20 -1.82 -14.62 1.27
C GLU A 20 -1.30 -13.54 2.22
N TYR A 21 -1.05 -12.33 1.70
CA TYR A 21 -0.56 -11.17 2.47
C TYR A 21 -1.69 -10.37 3.11
N LYS A 22 -2.94 -10.76 2.85
CA LYS A 22 -4.14 -10.03 3.19
C LYS A 22 -4.57 -10.33 4.62
N MET A 23 -4.83 -9.30 5.39
CA MET A 23 -5.38 -9.38 6.74
C MET A 23 -6.56 -8.42 6.89
N LEU A 24 -7.57 -8.83 7.65
CA LEU A 24 -8.67 -7.94 8.00
C LEU A 24 -8.16 -6.78 8.86
N GLY A 25 -8.39 -5.56 8.38
CA GLY A 25 -8.10 -4.35 9.14
C GLY A 25 -9.23 -3.99 10.10
N HIS A 26 -8.93 -3.09 11.04
CA HIS A 26 -9.89 -2.56 12.01
C HIS A 26 -10.20 -1.09 11.74
N HIS A 27 -11.11 -0.83 10.80
CA HIS A 27 -11.64 0.52 10.58
C HIS A 27 -13.06 0.61 11.15
N PRO A 28 -13.40 1.65 11.93
CA PRO A 28 -14.65 1.69 12.71
C PRO A 28 -15.91 1.74 11.85
N VAL A 29 -15.84 2.34 10.65
CA VAL A 29 -17.02 2.62 9.80
C VAL A 29 -16.90 2.04 8.39
N ASN A 30 -15.73 2.13 7.76
CA ASN A 30 -15.45 1.64 6.42
C ASN A 30 -14.91 0.19 6.43
N LYS A 31 -14.99 -0.49 5.28
CA LYS A 31 -14.27 -1.76 5.09
C LYS A 31 -12.78 -1.44 5.00
N GLN A 32 -11.95 -2.25 5.66
CA GLN A 32 -10.50 -2.12 5.58
C GLN A 32 -9.89 -3.49 5.33
N MET A 33 -8.87 -3.48 4.49
CA MET A 33 -7.99 -4.60 4.25
C MET A 33 -6.55 -4.15 4.37
N GLU A 34 -5.75 -4.85 5.16
CA GLU A 34 -4.31 -4.63 5.22
C GLU A 34 -3.60 -5.67 4.36
N TYR A 35 -2.63 -5.23 3.58
CA TYR A 35 -1.67 -6.08 2.91
C TYR A 35 -0.33 -5.88 3.61
N ARG A 36 0.29 -6.96 4.09
CA ARG A 36 1.60 -6.90 4.77
C ARG A 36 2.57 -7.84 4.09
N PHE A 37 3.65 -7.29 3.54
CA PHE A 37 4.62 -8.03 2.76
C PHE A 37 5.86 -8.39 3.59
N GLU A 38 6.60 -9.39 3.11
CA GLU A 38 7.79 -9.90 3.80
C GLU A 38 8.93 -8.87 3.88
N ASN A 39 8.96 -7.91 2.96
CA ASN A 39 9.92 -6.80 2.99
C ASN A 39 9.66 -5.80 4.13
N GLY A 40 8.61 -6.01 4.92
CA GLY A 40 8.20 -5.19 6.06
C GLY A 40 7.27 -4.03 5.70
N PHE A 41 7.12 -3.71 4.41
CA PHE A 41 6.15 -2.73 3.94
C PHE A 41 4.77 -3.36 3.75
N GLY A 42 3.76 -2.51 3.64
CA GLY A 42 2.41 -2.93 3.39
C GLY A 42 1.52 -1.76 2.98
N ALA A 43 0.23 -2.02 2.92
CA ALA A 43 -0.77 -0.99 2.69
C ALA A 43 -2.06 -1.28 3.42
N SER A 44 -2.71 -0.24 3.93
CA SER A 44 -4.08 -0.27 4.40
C SER A 44 -4.99 0.24 3.28
N VAL A 45 -5.84 -0.62 2.76
CA VAL A 45 -6.83 -0.32 1.72
C VAL A 45 -8.19 -0.15 2.37
N ILE A 46 -8.83 0.98 2.15
CA ILE A 46 -10.09 1.35 2.78
C ILE A 46 -11.14 1.61 1.69
N LEU A 47 -12.36 1.15 1.93
CA LEU A 47 -13.51 1.46 1.08
C LEU A 47 -14.74 1.70 1.94
N GLY A 48 -15.37 2.85 1.78
CA GLY A 48 -16.68 3.06 2.37
C GLY A 48 -17.37 4.36 1.97
N PRO A 49 -18.60 4.57 2.48
CA PRO A 49 -19.41 5.74 2.15
C PRO A 49 -18.92 7.02 2.82
N HIS A 50 -18.07 6.93 3.84
CA HIS A 50 -17.46 8.05 4.57
C HIS A 50 -15.99 8.20 4.22
N SER A 51 -15.67 7.88 2.99
CA SER A 51 -14.32 7.64 2.51
C SER A 51 -14.21 8.25 1.10
N TYR A 52 -13.01 8.55 0.62
CA TYR A 52 -12.73 9.03 -0.73
C TYR A 52 -12.90 7.91 -1.78
N GLY A 53 -13.94 7.07 -1.69
CA GLY A 53 -14.07 5.88 -2.54
C GLY A 53 -13.07 4.78 -2.15
N LEU A 54 -12.40 4.15 -3.11
CA LEU A 54 -11.30 3.25 -2.79
C LEU A 54 -10.07 4.09 -2.42
N GLU A 55 -9.48 3.81 -1.27
CA GLU A 55 -8.34 4.54 -0.72
C GLU A 55 -7.23 3.60 -0.29
N MET A 56 -6.01 4.13 -0.25
CA MET A 56 -4.87 3.38 0.24
C MET A 56 -3.88 4.26 1.00
N MET A 57 -3.42 3.74 2.13
CA MET A 57 -2.36 4.32 2.96
C MET A 57 -1.20 3.34 3.05
N LEU A 58 0.04 3.83 2.99
CA LEU A 58 1.21 3.00 3.20
C LEU A 58 1.29 2.53 4.67
N LEU A 59 1.64 1.26 4.85
CA LEU A 59 2.08 0.72 6.13
C LEU A 59 3.59 0.54 6.07
N THR A 60 4.31 1.20 6.97
CA THR A 60 5.76 1.03 7.11
C THR A 60 6.06 0.04 8.25
N PRO A 61 7.25 -0.58 8.25
CA PRO A 61 7.75 -1.31 9.41
C PRO A 61 7.62 -0.50 10.72
N ASP A 62 7.24 -1.16 11.81
CA ASP A 62 7.04 -0.54 13.15
C ASP A 62 8.35 -0.05 13.79
N THR A 63 9.51 -0.39 13.24
CA THR A 63 10.80 0.13 13.69
C THR A 63 10.98 1.55 13.17
N ALA A 64 11.54 2.43 14.01
CA ALA A 64 11.97 3.79 13.64
C ALA A 64 13.03 3.75 12.53
N MET A 65 12.63 3.38 11.32
CA MET A 65 13.45 3.43 10.14
C MET A 65 13.64 4.89 9.75
N ASP A 66 14.75 5.15 9.08
CA ASP A 66 15.04 6.45 8.53
C ASP A 66 13.94 6.85 7.52
N ASP A 67 13.24 7.95 7.79
CA ASP A 67 12.25 8.54 6.89
C ASP A 67 12.83 8.73 5.48
N GLN A 68 14.14 8.97 5.37
CA GLN A 68 14.85 9.10 4.11
C GLN A 68 14.90 7.78 3.32
N PHE A 69 15.15 6.64 3.98
CA PHE A 69 15.15 5.33 3.34
C PHE A 69 13.77 4.99 2.77
N VAL A 70 12.72 5.18 3.59
CA VAL A 70 11.33 4.96 3.18
C VAL A 70 10.98 5.83 1.98
N LYS A 71 11.34 7.12 2.03
CA LYS A 71 11.14 8.06 0.93
C LYS A 71 11.84 7.63 -0.36
N GLU A 72 13.10 7.19 -0.28
CA GLU A 72 13.86 6.73 -1.44
C GLU A 72 13.27 5.47 -2.07
N GLN A 73 12.82 4.52 -1.26
CA GLN A 73 12.10 3.35 -1.75
C GLN A 73 10.79 3.76 -2.44
N LEU A 74 10.06 4.73 -1.91
CA LEU A 74 8.76 5.13 -2.44
C LEU A 74 8.83 6.08 -3.63
N LEU A 75 9.94 6.81 -3.84
CA LEU A 75 10.12 7.66 -5.02
C LEU A 75 10.06 6.87 -6.34
N VAL A 76 10.31 5.56 -6.30
CA VAL A 76 10.18 4.67 -7.48
C VAL A 76 8.71 4.35 -7.78
N LEU A 77 7.85 4.46 -6.79
CA LEU A 77 6.41 4.35 -6.94
C LEU A 77 5.92 5.77 -7.23
N GLU A 78 5.61 6.08 -8.49
CA GLU A 78 5.06 7.38 -8.92
C GLU A 78 3.71 7.66 -8.22
N SER A 79 3.73 7.96 -6.92
CA SER A 79 2.57 7.94 -6.04
C SER A 79 2.81 8.77 -4.78
N ASP A 80 1.76 9.45 -4.33
CA ASP A 80 1.80 10.28 -3.12
C ASP A 80 1.69 9.49 -1.81
N LEU A 81 1.83 8.15 -1.87
CA LEU A 81 1.64 7.24 -0.73
C LEU A 81 2.58 7.52 0.45
N TYR A 82 3.73 8.13 0.18
CA TYR A 82 4.66 8.56 1.23
C TYR A 82 4.12 9.75 2.02
N TYR A 83 3.43 10.67 1.34
CA TYR A 83 3.01 11.94 1.91
C TYR A 83 1.60 11.88 2.48
N ASP A 84 0.71 11.07 1.87
CA ASP A 84 -0.70 11.06 2.22
C ASP A 84 -1.41 9.77 1.76
N VAL A 85 -2.69 9.68 2.09
CA VAL A 85 -3.64 8.69 1.58
C VAL A 85 -3.95 8.97 0.11
N VAL A 86 -3.85 7.93 -0.72
CA VAL A 86 -4.29 8.00 -2.12
C VAL A 86 -5.75 7.56 -2.21
N GLY A 87 -6.66 8.52 -2.42
CA GLY A 87 -8.09 8.28 -2.57
C GLY A 87 -8.57 8.18 -4.03
N HIS A 88 -9.86 7.88 -4.20
CA HIS A 88 -10.59 7.78 -5.47
C HIS A 88 -9.91 6.91 -6.52
N MET A 89 -9.18 5.88 -6.09
CA MET A 89 -8.40 5.03 -6.99
C MET A 89 -9.26 3.95 -7.68
N SER A 90 -8.84 3.55 -8.88
CA SER A 90 -9.37 2.36 -9.55
C SER A 90 -8.77 1.09 -8.96
N ALA A 91 -9.41 -0.06 -9.21
CA ALA A 91 -8.84 -1.37 -8.88
C ALA A 91 -7.47 -1.60 -9.53
N SER A 92 -7.28 -1.18 -10.78
CA SER A 92 -5.99 -1.29 -11.47
C SER A 92 -4.89 -0.44 -10.83
N ARG A 93 -5.24 0.73 -10.31
CA ARG A 93 -4.28 1.58 -9.59
C ARG A 93 -3.93 1.00 -8.22
N MET A 94 -4.91 0.44 -7.51
CA MET A 94 -4.67 -0.31 -6.27
C MET A 94 -3.70 -1.47 -6.51
N GLU A 95 -3.95 -2.31 -7.52
CA GLU A 95 -3.08 -3.44 -7.87
C GLU A 95 -1.64 -2.98 -8.18
N PHE A 96 -1.50 -1.97 -9.05
CA PHE A 96 -0.20 -1.41 -9.42
C PHE A 96 0.61 -0.98 -8.19
N LEU A 97 -0.03 -0.27 -7.26
CA LEU A 97 0.65 0.23 -6.07
C LEU A 97 0.98 -0.89 -5.09
N LEU A 98 0.08 -1.86 -4.87
CA LEU A 98 0.35 -3.01 -4.00
C LEU A 98 1.54 -3.83 -4.48
N LYS A 99 1.60 -4.13 -5.79
CA LYS A 99 2.74 -4.82 -6.40
C LYS A 99 4.01 -3.99 -6.34
N GLY A 100 3.90 -2.68 -6.49
CA GLY A 100 5.00 -1.74 -6.28
C GLY A 100 5.56 -1.81 -4.85
N ILE A 101 4.69 -1.80 -3.84
CA ILE A 101 5.09 -1.89 -2.43
C ILE A 101 5.71 -3.27 -2.13
N GLN A 102 5.15 -4.36 -2.66
CA GLN A 102 5.71 -5.72 -2.52
C GLN A 102 7.13 -5.82 -3.07
N GLY A 103 7.45 -5.07 -4.14
CA GLY A 103 8.76 -5.05 -4.78
C GLY A 103 9.80 -4.13 -4.12
N LEU A 104 9.45 -3.40 -3.06
CA LEU A 104 10.41 -2.54 -2.35
C LEU A 104 11.46 -3.38 -1.61
N LYS A 105 12.66 -2.82 -1.44
CA LYS A 105 13.73 -3.50 -0.70
C LYS A 105 13.42 -3.53 0.78
N SER A 106 13.69 -4.64 1.43
CA SER A 106 13.63 -4.69 2.89
C SER A 106 14.77 -3.87 3.50
N TYR A 107 14.55 -3.33 4.69
CA TYR A 107 15.59 -2.58 5.41
C TYR A 107 16.84 -3.43 5.71
N ARG A 108 16.63 -4.70 6.07
CA ARG A 108 17.72 -5.65 6.40
C ARG A 108 18.64 -5.92 5.22
N GLU A 109 18.09 -6.03 4.01
CA GLU A 109 18.90 -6.23 2.80
C GLU A 109 19.85 -5.07 2.51
N VAL A 110 19.50 -3.85 2.95
CA VAL A 110 20.35 -2.67 2.74
C VAL A 110 21.41 -2.53 3.84
N GLU A 111 21.07 -2.82 5.10
CA GLU A 111 22.07 -2.86 6.19
C GLU A 111 23.15 -3.93 5.95
N ASP A 112 22.75 -5.13 5.53
CA ASP A 112 23.70 -6.21 5.23
C ASP A 112 24.53 -5.92 3.95
N GLY A 113 23.98 -5.13 3.03
CA GLY A 113 24.65 -4.65 1.84
C GLY A 113 25.76 -3.62 2.12
N GLU A 114 25.55 -2.72 3.08
CA GLU A 114 26.56 -1.74 3.49
C GLU A 114 27.68 -2.34 4.35
N CYS A 115 27.39 -3.37 5.15
CA CYS A 115 28.41 -4.04 5.97
C CYS A 115 29.44 -4.84 5.14
N SER A 116 29.15 -5.12 3.86
CA SER A 116 30.01 -5.94 3.00
C SER A 116 31.07 -5.15 2.21
N ASN A 117 31.04 -3.82 2.21
CA ASN A 117 31.98 -2.96 1.46
C ASN A 117 33.14 -2.36 2.29
N THR A 118 33.45 -2.95 3.45
CA THR A 118 34.65 -2.61 4.23
C THR A 118 35.52 -3.83 4.46
N LYS A 119 36.16 -4.34 3.39
CA LYS A 119 37.37 -5.16 3.49
C LYS A 119 38.36 -4.82 2.39
#